data_AF-A0A3C0Z9E7-F1
#
_entry.id   AF-A0A3C0Z9E7-F1
#
_cell.length_a   1.000
_cell.length_b   1.000
_cell.length_c   1.000
_cell.angle_alpha   90.00
_cell.angle_beta   90.00
_cell.angle_gamma   90.00
#
_symmetry.space_group_name_H-M   'P 1'
#
loop_
_entity.id
_entity.type
_entity.pdbx_description
1 polymer ?
#
loop_
_entity_poly.entity_id
_entity_poly.type
_entity_poly.pdbx_seq_one_letter_code
_entity_poly.pdbx_strand_id
1 'polypeptide(L)'
;MLNESILKAKVATQVMFLVCGLALSSWAPMVPFAKDRLGLNDGELGLLLLCLGGGALLTMPLSGFFIGKVGSRQVILISGL
;
A
#
# COMPACT_ATOMS: atom_id res chain seq x y z
N MET A 1 29.04 11.26 -11.08
CA MET A 1 28.26 11.19 -9.82
C MET A 1 26.75 11.29 -10.04
N LEU A 2 26.21 12.27 -10.78
CA LEU A 2 24.75 12.43 -11.01
C LEU A 2 24.07 11.20 -11.67
N ASN A 3 24.76 10.46 -12.53
CA ASN A 3 24.19 9.29 -13.22
C ASN A 3 23.97 8.07 -12.30
N GLU A 4 24.89 7.84 -11.36
CA GLU A 4 24.81 6.75 -10.38
C GLU A 4 23.60 6.91 -9.46
N SER A 5 23.32 8.13 -9.01
CA SER A 5 22.16 8.43 -8.16
C SER A 5 20.83 8.27 -8.88
N ILE A 6 20.75 8.67 -10.16
CA ILE A 6 19.54 8.51 -10.97
C ILE A 6 19.28 7.03 -11.27
N LEU A 7 20.32 6.25 -11.58
CA LEU A 7 20.20 4.80 -11.77
C LEU A 7 19.69 4.10 -10.50
N LYS A 8 20.27 4.42 -9.34
CA LYS A 8 19.81 3.89 -8.05
C LYS A 8 18.37 4.26 -7.74
N ALA A 9 17.97 5.50 -8.00
CA ALA A 9 16.58 5.95 -7.83
C ALA A 9 15.61 5.20 -8.77
N LYS A 10 15.97 5.01 -10.04
CA LYS A 10 15.18 4.22 -10.99
C LYS A 10 14.96 2.79 -10.52
N VAL A 11 16.03 2.11 -10.11
CA VAL A 11 15.96 0.73 -9.62
C VAL A 11 15.12 0.65 -8.36
N ALA A 12 15.29 1.59 -7.42
CA ALA A 12 14.49 1.64 -6.19
C ALA A 12 12.99 1.77 -6.52
N THR A 13 12.61 2.70 -7.39
CA THR A 13 11.20 2.87 -7.79
C THR A 13 10.66 1.65 -8.54
N GLN A 14 11.44 1.02 -9.41
CA GLN A 14 11.05 -0.24 -10.08
C GLN A 14 10.79 -1.36 -9.09
N VAL A 15 11.68 -1.56 -8.10
CA VAL A 15 11.51 -2.58 -7.06
C VAL A 15 10.27 -2.28 -6.22
N MET A 16 10.06 -1.01 -5.85
CA MET A 16 8.85 -0.62 -5.10
C MET A 16 7.57 -0.91 -5.87
N PHE A 17 7.51 -0.56 -7.16
CA PHE A 17 6.34 -0.90 -8.00
C PHE A 17 6.16 -2.41 -8.16
N LEU A 18 7.25 -3.17 -8.27
CA LEU A 18 7.20 -4.63 -8.33
C LEU A 18 6.62 -5.21 -7.04
N VAL A 19 7.13 -4.80 -5.88
CA VAL A 19 6.67 -5.25 -4.56
C VAL A 19 5.20 -4.87 -4.34
N CYS A 20 4.82 -3.62 -4.65
CA CYS A 20 3.41 -3.21 -4.58
C CYS A 20 2.53 -4.05 -5.51
N GLY A 21 2.96 -4.33 -6.74
CA GLY A 21 2.24 -5.18 -7.67
C GLY A 21 2.08 -6.62 -7.16
N LEU A 22 3.13 -7.19 -6.57
CA LEU A 22 3.10 -8.51 -5.94
C LEU A 22 2.17 -8.53 -4.72
N ALA A 23 2.16 -7.47 -3.91
CA ALA A 23 1.26 -7.35 -2.77
C ALA A 23 -0.21 -7.28 -3.20
N LEU A 24 -0.55 -6.42 -4.17
CA LEU A 24 -1.92 -6.31 -4.70
C LEU A 24 -2.40 -7.61 -5.36
N SER A 25 -1.54 -8.27 -6.15
CA SER A 25 -1.88 -9.55 -6.78
C SER A 25 -2.02 -10.70 -5.79
N SER A 26 -1.24 -10.70 -4.70
CA SER A 26 -1.38 -11.69 -3.62
C SER A 26 -2.66 -11.47 -2.80
N TRP A 27 -3.11 -10.23 -2.66
CA TRP A 27 -4.31 -9.90 -1.88
C TRP A 27 -5.63 -10.19 -2.62
N ALA A 28 -5.69 -9.99 -3.95
CA ALA A 28 -6.94 -10.16 -4.70
C ALA A 28 -7.62 -11.54 -4.54
N PRO A 29 -6.88 -12.68 -4.56
CA PRO A 29 -7.46 -14.00 -4.29
C PRO A 29 -7.90 -14.19 -2.83
N MET A 30 -7.34 -13.41 -1.90
CA MET A 30 -7.63 -13.52 -0.47
C MET A 30 -9.05 -13.02 -0.14
N VAL A 31 -9.67 -12.19 -0.98
CA VAL A 31 -11.02 -11.64 -0.76
C VAL A 31 -12.09 -12.74 -0.62
N PRO A 32 -12.24 -13.70 -1.57
CA PRO A 32 -13.15 -14.82 -1.39
C PRO A 32 -12.74 -15.76 -0.25
N PHE A 33 -11.45 -15.94 0.03
CA PHE A 33 -11.00 -16.72 1.19
C PHE A 33 -11.39 -16.06 2.51
N ALA A 34 -11.32 -14.74 2.61
CA ALA A 34 -11.76 -13.98 3.79
C ALA A 34 -13.27 -14.11 3.97
N LYS A 35 -14.05 -14.11 2.86
CA LYS A 35 -15.49 -14.39 2.88
C LYS A 35 -15.79 -15.75 3.49
N ASP A 36 -15.11 -16.79 2.98
CA ASP A 36 -15.31 -18.19 3.38
C ASP A 36 -14.88 -18.45 4.84
N ARG A 37 -13.74 -17.87 5.26
CA ARG A 37 -13.19 -18.04 6.61
C ARG A 37 -13.99 -17.34 7.70
N LEU A 38 -14.59 -16.19 7.38
CA LEU A 38 -15.36 -15.39 8.33
C LEU A 38 -16.87 -15.68 8.23
N GLY A 39 -17.31 -16.53 7.30
CA GLY A 39 -18.72 -16.86 7.10
C GLY A 39 -19.57 -15.65 6.66
N LEU A 40 -18.94 -14.66 6.02
CA LEU A 40 -19.56 -13.36 5.77
C LEU A 40 -20.55 -13.42 4.61
N ASN A 41 -21.67 -12.73 4.79
CA ASN A 41 -22.65 -12.52 3.72
C ASN A 41 -22.16 -11.44 2.73
N ASP A 42 -22.70 -11.38 1.51
CA ASP A 42 -22.21 -10.46 0.46
C ASP A 42 -22.22 -8.98 0.88
N GLY A 43 -23.19 -8.59 1.72
CA GLY A 43 -23.27 -7.23 2.28
C GLY A 43 -22.14 -6.90 3.27
N GLU A 44 -21.71 -7.86 4.08
CA GLU A 44 -20.63 -7.65 5.04
C GLU A 44 -19.28 -7.57 4.36
N LEU A 45 -19.06 -8.34 3.29
CA LEU A 45 -17.88 -8.23 2.45
C LEU A 45 -17.78 -6.84 1.80
N GLY A 46 -18.91 -6.30 1.32
CA GLY A 46 -18.99 -4.93 0.83
C GLY A 46 -18.62 -3.89 1.89
N LEU A 47 -19.08 -4.07 3.13
CA LEU A 47 -18.77 -3.17 4.25
C LEU A 47 -17.29 -3.26 4.67
N LEU A 48 -16.70 -4.46 4.61
CA LEU A 48 -15.28 -4.70 4.85
C LEU A 48 -14.41 -4.00 3.81
N LEU A 49 -14.76 -4.12 2.52
CA LEU A 49 -14.10 -3.41 1.43
C LEU A 49 -14.29 -1.89 1.53
N LEU A 50 -15.47 -1.43 1.95
CA LEU A 50 -15.74 -0.01 2.18
C LEU A 50 -14.86 0.53 3.33
N CYS A 51 -14.73 -0.22 4.42
CA CYS A 51 -13.87 0.15 5.55
C CYS A 51 -12.40 0.17 5.13
N LEU A 52 -11.97 -0.82 4.33
CA LEU A 52 -10.61 -0.89 3.77
C LEU A 52 -10.31 0.30 2.83
N GLY A 53 -11.24 0.63 1.94
CA GLY A 53 -11.14 1.80 1.06
C GLY A 53 -11.19 3.12 1.83
N GLY A 54 -12.06 3.23 2.83
CA GLY A 54 -12.16 4.40 3.71
C GLY A 54 -10.88 4.63 4.50
N GLY A 55 -10.27 3.57 5.04
CA GLY A 55 -8.95 3.62 5.67
C GLY A 55 -7.86 4.13 4.71
N ALA A 56 -7.86 3.67 3.46
CA ALA A 56 -6.91 4.16 2.45
C ALA A 56 -7.09 5.67 2.16
N LEU A 57 -8.34 6.14 2.05
CA LEU A 57 -8.65 7.56 1.86
C LEU A 57 -8.21 8.41 3.05
N LEU A 58 -8.38 7.93 4.29
CA LEU A 58 -7.90 8.60 5.49
C LEU A 58 -6.36 8.63 5.58
N THR A 59 -5.70 7.59 5.06
CA THR A 59 -4.24 7.47 5.11
C THR A 59 -3.54 8.40 4.10
N MET A 60 -4.17 8.71 2.97
CA MET A 60 -3.66 9.64 1.94
C MET A 60 -3.26 11.03 2.50
N PRO A 61 -4.14 11.79 3.19
CA PRO A 61 -3.77 13.08 3.78
C PRO A 61 -2.79 12.92 4.94
N LEU A 62 -2.89 11.82 5.72
CA LEU A 62 -1.98 11.54 6.82
C LEU A 62 -0.54 11.35 6.32
N SER A 63 -0.38 10.64 5.20
CA SER A 63 0.91 10.47 4.51
C SER A 63 1.47 11.83 4.05
N GLY A 64 0.64 12.69 3.44
CA GLY A 64 1.06 14.04 3.05
C GLY A 64 1.55 14.90 4.22
N PHE A 65 0.84 14.84 5.35
CA PHE A 65 1.23 15.54 6.56
C PHE A 65 2.56 15.01 7.14
N PHE A 66 2.74 13.69 7.19
CA PHE A 66 3.97 13.06 7.68
C PHE A 66 5.16 13.33 6.77
N ILE A 67 4.98 13.33 5.44
CA ILE A 67 6.03 13.68 4.48
C ILE A 67 6.46 15.13 4.66
N GLY A 68 5.51 16.05 4.90
CA GLY A 68 5.80 17.46 5.15
C GLY A 68 6.56 17.73 6.45
N LYS A 69 6.40 16.86 7.47
CA LYS A 69 7.01 17.05 8.80
C LYS A 69 8.31 16.27 9.02
N VAL A 70 8.43 15.06 8.45
CA VAL A 70 9.54 14.11 8.73
C VAL A 70 10.38 13.81 7.47
N GLY A 71 9.94 14.27 6.30
CA GLY A 71 10.61 14.05 5.02
C GLY A 71 10.31 12.67 4.40
N SER A 72 10.29 12.60 3.06
CA SER A 72 9.83 11.39 2.34
C SER A 72 10.66 10.14 2.65
N ARG A 73 11.95 10.29 2.96
CA ARG A 73 12.87 9.18 3.21
C ARG A 73 12.50 8.35 4.44
N GLN A 74 12.13 9.00 5.55
CA GLN A 74 11.72 8.29 6.76
C GLN A 74 10.33 7.66 6.59
N VAL A 75 9.41 8.35 5.93
CA VAL A 75 8.06 7.82 5.68
C VAL A 75 8.13 6.54 4.85
N ILE A 76 8.94 6.52 3.78
CA ILE A 76 9.12 5.34 2.93
C ILE A 76 9.77 4.18 3.70
N LEU A 77 10.77 4.45 4.55
CA LEU A 77 11.42 3.42 5.36
C LEU A 77 10.49 2.81 6.40
N ILE A 78 9.62 3.62 7.02
CA ILE A 78 8.67 3.15 8.02
C ILE A 78 7.50 2.41 7.36
N SER A 79 7.03 2.86 6.20
CA SER A 79 5.91 2.23 5.50
C SER A 79 6.27 0.92 4.80
N GLY A 80 7.55 0.71 4.49
CA GLY A 80 8.06 -0.48 3.82
C GLY A 80 8.58 -1.57 4.76
N LEU A 81 8.55 -1.34 6.07
CA LEU A 81 8.85 -2.32 7.12
C LEU A 81 7.55 -2.99 7.60
#